data_AF-X0UHY3-F1
#
_entry.id   AF-X0UHY3-F1
#
_cell.length_a   1.000
_cell.length_b   1.000
_cell.length_c   1.000
_cell.angle_alpha   90.00
_cell.angle_beta   90.00
_cell.angle_gamma   90.00
#
_symmetry.space_group_name_H-M   'P 1'
#
loop_
_entity.id
_entity.type
_entity.pdbx_description
1 polymer ?
#
loop_
_entity_poly.entity_id
_entity_poly.type
_entity_poly.pdbx_seq_one_letter_code
_entity_poly.pdbx_strand_id
1 'polypeptide(L)'
;VIARLDVLLSFARTAKMNNYTRPVIDDSDVIDIKQGRHPVIEHQLPLDEKYVPNDVYMDNENQQIIILTGPNMSGKSALLRQTALIVLLAQMGSFIPAASTRIGLVDKIFTRVGASDNISLGESTFMVEMNEAASILNNLSSRSLLLLDEIGRGTSTYDGISIAWAMVEYIHEQPKAKTKTLFATHYHELNEMEASFSRVRNFNVSIKELENKIIFLRKLKRGGSEHSFGIHVARMAGMPKSVVSRANEILLELEQSHVKNSLTN
;
A
#
# COMPACT_ATOMS: atom_id res chain seq x y z
N VAL A 1 36.94 9.87 9.97
CA VAL A 1 36.32 11.09 10.56
C VAL A 1 35.70 11.99 9.51
N ILE A 2 36.45 12.43 8.48
CA ILE A 2 35.94 13.33 7.42
C ILE A 2 34.68 12.79 6.74
N ALA A 3 34.65 11.52 6.31
CA ALA A 3 33.46 10.92 5.69
C ALA A 3 32.20 10.98 6.58
N ARG A 4 32.35 10.80 7.90
CA ARG A 4 31.21 10.87 8.84
C ARG A 4 30.67 12.30 8.95
N LEU A 5 31.56 13.29 9.00
CA LEU A 5 31.17 14.71 8.99
C LEU A 5 30.44 15.08 7.69
N ASP A 6 30.95 14.61 6.55
CA ASP A 6 30.36 14.87 5.24
C ASP A 6 28.92 14.32 5.13
N VAL A 7 28.71 13.07 5.56
CA VAL A 7 27.38 12.45 5.62
C VAL A 7 26.43 13.21 6.54
N LEU A 8 26.87 13.54 7.78
CA LEU A 8 26.03 14.26 8.73
C LEU A 8 25.68 15.68 8.26
N LEU A 9 26.63 16.36 7.60
CA LEU A 9 26.39 17.67 7.00
C LEU A 9 25.39 17.58 5.83
N SER A 10 25.50 16.54 5.01
CA SER A 10 24.54 16.26 3.93
C SER A 10 23.12 16.02 4.45
N PHE A 11 22.97 15.24 5.52
CA PHE A 11 21.67 15.04 6.19
C PHE A 11 21.11 16.35 6.75
N ALA A 12 21.93 17.15 7.44
CA ALA A 12 21.49 18.43 8.00
C ALA A 12 21.06 19.43 6.92
N ARG A 13 21.79 19.50 5.79
CA ARG A 13 21.43 20.36 4.64
C ARG A 13 20.12 19.94 4.01
N THR A 14 19.97 18.65 3.71
CA THR A 14 18.74 18.07 3.16
C THR A 14 17.55 18.34 4.09
N ALA A 15 17.74 18.15 5.40
CA ALA A 15 16.69 18.37 6.39
C ALA A 15 16.21 19.83 6.41
N LYS A 16 17.16 20.78 6.37
CA LYS A 16 16.84 22.21 6.35
C LYS A 16 16.14 22.64 5.06
N MET A 17 16.59 22.13 3.91
CA MET A 17 16.01 22.48 2.61
C MET A 17 14.58 21.95 2.45
N ASN A 18 14.31 20.74 2.93
CA ASN A 18 13.06 20.03 2.67
C ASN A 18 12.08 20.04 3.87
N ASN A 19 12.41 20.79 4.92
CA ASN A 19 11.66 20.84 6.18
C ASN A 19 11.42 19.43 6.75
N TYR A 20 12.50 18.67 6.93
CA TYR A 20 12.43 17.35 7.56
C TYR A 20 12.53 17.47 9.07
N THR A 21 11.88 16.55 9.78
CA THR A 21 11.78 16.56 11.23
C THR A 21 12.63 15.44 11.82
N ARG A 22 13.17 15.65 13.03
CA ARG A 22 13.90 14.60 13.75
C ARG A 22 12.91 13.50 14.17
N PRO A 23 13.15 12.22 13.82
CA PRO A 23 12.29 11.12 14.23
C PRO A 23 12.48 10.78 15.72
N VAL A 24 11.45 10.21 16.34
CA VAL A 24 11.57 9.50 17.62
C VAL A 24 11.69 8.01 17.32
N ILE A 25 12.78 7.40 17.78
CA ILE A 25 13.02 5.95 17.66
C ILE A 25 13.04 5.36 19.05
N ASP A 26 12.32 4.26 19.26
CA ASP A 26 12.28 3.57 20.55
C ASP A 26 12.17 2.03 20.37
N ASP A 27 12.10 1.31 21.48
CA ASP A 27 11.98 -0.15 21.50
C ASP A 27 10.54 -0.65 21.38
N SER A 28 9.56 0.22 21.11
CA SER A 28 8.18 -0.20 20.89
C SER A 28 8.04 -0.99 19.58
N ASP A 29 6.83 -1.47 19.31
CA ASP A 29 6.45 -2.07 18.03
C ASP A 29 5.62 -1.12 17.16
N VAL A 30 5.55 0.16 17.52
CA VAL A 30 4.67 1.15 16.87
C VAL A 30 5.35 1.78 15.66
N ILE A 31 4.62 1.95 14.57
CA ILE A 31 4.98 2.87 13.48
C ILE A 31 3.89 3.93 13.43
N ASP A 32 4.17 5.13 13.92
CA ASP A 32 3.28 6.29 13.84
C ASP A 32 3.96 7.40 13.04
N ILE A 33 3.40 7.73 11.89
CA ILE A 33 3.87 8.76 10.96
C ILE A 33 2.76 9.77 10.80
N LYS A 34 3.03 11.04 11.14
CA LYS A 34 2.09 12.16 10.91
C LYS A 34 2.54 13.00 9.73
N GLN A 35 1.62 13.20 8.78
CA GLN A 35 1.81 13.99 7.57
C GLN A 35 3.08 13.59 6.80
N GLY A 36 3.31 12.28 6.67
CA GLY A 36 4.45 11.74 5.92
C GLY A 36 4.33 12.07 4.44
N ARG A 37 5.48 12.31 3.81
CA ARG A 37 5.64 12.59 2.38
C ARG A 37 6.66 11.65 1.78
N HIS A 38 6.52 11.34 0.50
CA HIS A 38 7.50 10.51 -0.21
C HIS A 38 8.73 11.35 -0.61
N PRO A 39 9.93 11.03 -0.11
CA PRO A 39 11.10 11.92 -0.22
C PRO A 39 11.59 12.17 -1.65
N VAL A 40 11.26 11.29 -2.60
CA VAL A 40 11.56 11.47 -4.04
C VAL A 40 10.40 12.13 -4.79
N ILE A 41 9.20 11.54 -4.74
CA ILE A 41 8.03 12.03 -5.47
C ILE A 41 7.68 13.48 -5.09
N GLU A 42 7.87 13.90 -3.84
CA GLU A 42 7.58 15.28 -3.42
C GLU A 42 8.37 16.35 -4.21
N HIS A 43 9.51 15.98 -4.81
CA HIS A 43 10.35 16.86 -5.63
C HIS A 43 10.17 16.67 -7.14
N GLN A 44 9.40 15.66 -7.56
CA GLN A 44 9.17 15.35 -8.98
C GLN A 44 7.80 15.84 -9.47
N LEU A 45 6.97 16.38 -8.58
CA LEU A 45 5.68 16.93 -8.95
C LEU A 45 5.84 18.22 -9.77
N PRO A 46 4.92 18.50 -10.71
CA PRO A 46 4.80 19.80 -11.36
C PRO A 46 4.74 20.96 -10.35
N LEU A 47 5.19 22.15 -10.74
CA LEU A 47 5.26 23.33 -9.86
C LEU A 47 3.91 23.74 -9.25
N ASP A 48 2.82 23.40 -9.93
CA ASP A 48 1.44 23.66 -9.55
C ASP A 48 0.81 22.53 -8.70
N GLU A 49 1.47 21.38 -8.57
CA GLU A 49 1.02 20.27 -7.74
C GLU A 49 1.80 20.19 -6.42
N LYS A 50 1.07 20.08 -5.31
CA LYS A 50 1.65 19.79 -3.99
C LYS A 50 1.48 18.31 -3.65
N TYR A 51 2.52 17.71 -3.07
CA TYR A 51 2.42 16.36 -2.53
C TYR A 51 1.41 16.33 -1.39
N VAL A 52 0.51 15.35 -1.38
CA VAL A 52 -0.51 15.20 -0.33
C VAL A 52 0.06 14.33 0.80
N PRO A 53 0.34 14.90 1.97
CA PRO A 53 0.88 14.14 3.10
C PRO A 53 -0.16 13.19 3.70
N ASN A 54 0.31 12.05 4.21
CA ASN A 54 -0.53 10.99 4.77
C ASN A 54 -0.08 10.55 6.16
N ASP A 55 -1.06 10.25 7.02
CA ASP A 55 -0.80 9.67 8.32
C ASP A 55 -0.79 8.14 8.18
N VAL A 56 0.15 7.46 8.84
CA VAL A 56 0.21 6.00 8.87
C VAL A 56 0.46 5.58 10.31
N TYR A 57 -0.44 4.78 10.86
CA TYR A 57 -0.31 4.21 12.20
C TYR A 57 -0.37 2.69 12.10
N MET A 58 0.54 1.98 12.76
CA MET A 58 0.51 0.52 12.88
C MET A 58 1.08 0.10 14.23
N ASP A 59 0.50 -0.94 14.82
CA ASP A 59 1.00 -1.60 16.03
C ASP A 59 0.71 -3.11 15.96
N ASN A 60 1.21 -3.88 16.91
CA ASN A 60 1.04 -5.34 16.90
C ASN A 60 -0.29 -5.79 17.56
N GLU A 61 -1.13 -4.88 18.07
CA GLU A 61 -2.26 -5.21 18.95
C GLU A 61 -3.63 -4.81 18.39
N ASN A 62 -3.73 -3.67 17.71
CA ASN A 62 -4.97 -3.07 17.24
C ASN A 62 -4.99 -2.85 15.72
N GLN A 63 -3.85 -2.51 15.11
CA GLN A 63 -3.73 -2.19 13.69
C GLN A 63 -2.42 -2.73 13.14
N GLN A 64 -2.34 -4.06 13.03
CA GLN A 64 -1.18 -4.77 12.50
C GLN A 64 -1.18 -4.75 10.98
N ILE A 65 -2.34 -4.99 10.38
CA ILE A 65 -2.49 -5.15 8.93
C ILE A 65 -3.43 -4.08 8.41
N ILE A 66 -2.95 -3.28 7.46
CA ILE A 66 -3.76 -2.33 6.71
C ILE A 66 -4.04 -2.93 5.34
N ILE A 67 -5.31 -3.22 5.06
CA ILE A 67 -5.77 -3.53 3.71
C ILE A 67 -6.08 -2.19 3.03
N LEU A 68 -5.30 -1.87 2.00
CA LEU A 68 -5.40 -0.63 1.25
C LEU A 68 -6.07 -0.88 -0.10
N THR A 69 -7.32 -0.42 -0.22
CA THR A 69 -8.10 -0.50 -1.45
C THR A 69 -8.16 0.85 -2.18
N GLY A 70 -8.57 0.81 -3.44
CA GLY A 70 -8.70 1.98 -4.29
C GLY A 70 -8.18 1.70 -5.70
N PRO A 71 -8.55 2.53 -6.68
CA PRO A 71 -8.21 2.32 -8.08
C PRO A 71 -6.70 2.42 -8.33
N ASN A 72 -6.30 1.94 -9.50
CA ASN A 72 -4.93 2.09 -9.97
C ASN A 72 -4.60 3.58 -10.10
N MET A 73 -3.33 3.94 -9.90
CA MET A 73 -2.82 5.32 -9.91
C MET A 73 -3.33 6.25 -8.79
N SER A 74 -4.10 5.73 -7.82
CA SER A 74 -4.55 6.52 -6.65
C SER A 74 -3.44 6.90 -5.67
N GLY A 75 -2.27 6.24 -5.76
CA GLY A 75 -1.12 6.51 -4.89
C GLY A 75 -0.83 5.43 -3.85
N LYS A 76 -1.50 4.25 -3.91
CA LYS A 76 -1.24 3.11 -3.01
C LYS A 76 0.25 2.75 -2.93
N SER A 77 0.88 2.43 -4.07
CA SER A 77 2.30 2.07 -4.15
C SER A 77 3.24 3.19 -3.70
N ALA A 78 2.82 4.45 -3.84
CA ALA A 78 3.59 5.60 -3.33
C ALA A 78 3.51 5.67 -1.80
N LEU A 79 2.35 5.41 -1.20
CA LEU A 79 2.17 5.36 0.25
C LEU A 79 2.95 4.20 0.90
N LEU A 80 2.91 3.01 0.28
CA LEU A 80 3.70 1.85 0.73
C LEU A 80 5.19 2.19 0.75
N ARG A 81 5.73 2.64 -0.39
CA ARG A 81 7.15 3.01 -0.52
C ARG A 81 7.54 4.16 0.40
N GLN A 82 6.69 5.18 0.54
CA GLN A 82 6.90 6.27 1.48
C GLN A 82 7.11 5.76 2.90
N THR A 83 6.27 4.83 3.37
CA THR A 83 6.34 4.30 4.73
C THR A 83 7.69 3.60 4.97
N ALA A 84 8.12 2.73 4.04
CA ALA A 84 9.43 2.09 4.13
C ALA A 84 10.60 3.09 4.08
N LEU A 85 10.54 4.09 3.19
CA LEU A 85 11.59 5.10 3.08
C LEU A 85 11.71 5.95 4.35
N ILE A 86 10.60 6.30 5.00
CA ILE A 86 10.62 7.04 6.27
C ILE A 86 11.25 6.21 7.38
N VAL A 87 10.89 4.92 7.49
CA VAL A 87 11.51 3.99 8.47
C VAL A 87 13.01 3.86 8.22
N LEU A 88 13.40 3.67 6.97
CA LEU A 88 14.81 3.54 6.57
C LEU A 88 15.61 4.81 6.92
N LEU A 89 15.11 5.99 6.53
CA LEU A 89 15.76 7.28 6.85
C LEU A 89 15.89 7.50 8.36
N ALA A 90 14.86 7.14 9.13
CA ALA A 90 14.92 7.25 10.58
C ALA A 90 16.03 6.38 11.16
N GLN A 91 16.07 5.08 10.83
CA GLN A 91 17.08 4.15 11.34
C GLN A 91 18.50 4.41 10.81
N MET A 92 18.64 5.09 9.67
CA MET A 92 19.92 5.62 9.19
C MET A 92 20.45 6.80 10.02
N GLY A 93 19.62 7.39 10.89
CA GLY A 93 19.94 8.58 11.68
C GLY A 93 19.73 9.91 10.95
N SER A 94 18.95 9.91 9.87
CA SER A 94 18.55 11.13 9.15
C SER A 94 17.28 11.74 9.76
N PHE A 95 17.02 13.00 9.43
CA PHE A 95 15.69 13.60 9.56
C PHE A 95 14.77 13.01 8.48
N ILE A 96 13.46 13.06 8.72
CA ILE A 96 12.45 12.40 7.89
C ILE A 96 11.42 13.37 7.26
N PRO A 97 10.83 13.03 6.11
CA PRO A 97 9.83 13.85 5.40
C PRO A 97 8.44 13.79 6.04
N ALA A 98 8.31 14.07 7.34
CA ALA A 98 7.02 14.08 8.03
C ALA A 98 6.93 15.21 9.07
N ALA A 99 5.71 15.50 9.55
CA ALA A 99 5.52 16.46 10.63
C ALA A 99 6.02 15.92 11.98
N SER A 100 5.77 14.63 12.25
CA SER A 100 6.34 13.92 13.39
C SER A 100 6.30 12.41 13.15
N THR A 101 7.19 11.67 13.82
CA THR A 101 7.18 10.21 13.80
C THR A 101 7.55 9.62 15.16
N ARG A 102 6.97 8.46 15.46
CA ARG A 102 7.41 7.52 16.51
C ARG A 102 7.55 6.15 15.86
N ILE A 103 8.77 5.63 15.81
CA ILE A 103 9.12 4.41 15.08
C ILE A 103 9.85 3.45 16.01
N GLY A 104 9.18 2.36 16.35
CA GLY A 104 9.80 1.19 16.94
C GLY A 104 10.81 0.57 15.98
N LEU A 105 11.92 0.03 16.49
CA LEU A 105 12.95 -0.59 15.66
C LEU A 105 12.38 -1.70 14.76
N VAL A 106 12.64 -1.56 13.46
CA VAL A 106 12.34 -2.51 12.39
C VAL A 106 13.61 -3.25 11.99
N ASP A 107 13.57 -4.59 12.03
CA ASP A 107 14.73 -5.43 11.72
C ASP A 107 14.85 -5.71 10.22
N LYS A 108 13.72 -5.91 9.53
CA LYS A 108 13.63 -6.26 8.11
C LYS A 108 12.46 -5.52 7.46
N ILE A 109 12.72 -4.95 6.28
CA ILE A 109 11.68 -4.41 5.40
C ILE A 109 11.54 -5.37 4.22
N PHE A 110 10.40 -6.03 4.14
CA PHE A 110 10.04 -6.88 3.01
C PHE A 110 9.15 -6.10 2.05
N THR A 111 9.40 -6.25 0.76
CA THR A 111 8.61 -5.58 -0.27
C THR A 111 8.34 -6.57 -1.38
N ARG A 112 7.08 -6.69 -1.74
CA ARG A 112 6.63 -7.20 -3.02
C ARG A 112 5.82 -6.09 -3.70
N VAL A 113 6.55 -5.10 -4.20
CA VAL A 113 6.01 -3.96 -4.96
C VAL A 113 6.42 -4.18 -6.40
N GLY A 114 5.45 -4.35 -7.31
CA GLY A 114 5.68 -4.80 -8.69
C GLY A 114 6.88 -4.11 -9.35
N ALA A 115 7.90 -4.92 -9.68
CA ALA A 115 8.95 -4.54 -10.61
C ALA A 115 8.54 -4.98 -12.01
N SER A 116 8.77 -4.12 -13.00
CA SER A 116 8.57 -4.38 -14.42
C SER A 116 9.09 -5.77 -14.82
N ASP A 117 8.24 -6.52 -15.52
CA ASP A 117 8.43 -7.91 -15.93
C ASP A 117 9.86 -8.20 -16.44
N ASN A 118 10.66 -8.88 -15.62
CA ASN A 118 11.88 -9.52 -16.11
C ASN A 118 11.50 -10.91 -16.62
N ILE A 119 11.15 -10.99 -17.90
CA ILE A 119 10.76 -12.21 -18.64
C ILE A 119 11.99 -13.12 -18.93
N SER A 120 13.12 -12.92 -18.25
CA SER A 120 14.42 -13.39 -18.75
C SER A 120 14.87 -14.78 -18.27
N LEU A 121 14.00 -15.62 -17.69
CA LEU A 121 14.42 -16.93 -17.14
C LEU A 121 13.51 -18.13 -17.48
N GLY A 122 12.44 -17.97 -18.27
CA GLY A 122 11.57 -19.10 -18.65
C GLY A 122 10.66 -19.64 -17.53
N GLU A 123 10.67 -19.03 -16.36
CA GLU A 123 9.70 -19.30 -15.29
C GLU A 123 8.43 -18.45 -15.46
N SER A 124 7.27 -18.99 -15.06
CA SER A 124 6.02 -18.22 -15.02
C SER A 124 6.17 -17.02 -14.07
N THR A 125 5.77 -15.83 -14.50
CA THR A 125 5.79 -14.61 -13.68
C THR A 125 5.05 -14.80 -12.35
N PHE A 126 3.98 -15.59 -12.37
CA PHE A 126 3.24 -15.97 -11.18
C PHE A 126 4.03 -16.89 -10.24
N MET A 127 4.82 -17.84 -10.78
CA MET A 127 5.66 -18.71 -9.96
C MET A 127 6.77 -17.92 -9.25
N VAL A 128 7.39 -16.95 -9.94
CA VAL A 128 8.38 -16.04 -9.34
C VAL A 128 7.73 -15.23 -8.22
N GLU A 129 6.54 -14.70 -8.45
CA GLU A 129 5.76 -13.98 -7.43
C GLU A 129 5.46 -14.85 -6.20
N MET A 130 5.06 -16.11 -6.40
CA MET A 130 4.79 -17.04 -5.30
C MET A 130 6.06 -17.44 -4.54
N ASN A 131 7.19 -17.63 -5.23
CA ASN A 131 8.48 -17.91 -4.60
C ASN A 131 8.97 -16.71 -3.76
N GLU A 132 8.79 -15.49 -4.26
CA GLU A 132 9.08 -14.25 -3.49
C GLU A 132 8.19 -14.16 -2.25
N ALA A 133 6.88 -14.38 -2.40
CA ALA A 133 5.93 -14.39 -1.29
C ALA A 133 6.28 -15.45 -0.24
N ALA A 134 6.60 -16.68 -0.67
CA ALA A 134 7.00 -17.77 0.22
C ALA A 134 8.30 -17.43 0.98
N SER A 135 9.30 -16.87 0.29
CA SER A 135 10.56 -16.43 0.91
C SER A 135 10.32 -15.36 1.97
N ILE A 136 9.45 -14.38 1.69
CA ILE A 136 9.04 -13.35 2.64
C ILE A 136 8.39 -13.98 3.88
N LEU A 137 7.34 -14.79 3.68
CA LEU A 137 6.57 -15.37 4.77
C LEU A 137 7.42 -16.24 5.71
N ASN A 138 8.37 -17.00 5.15
CA ASN A 138 9.28 -17.85 5.92
C ASN A 138 10.32 -17.08 6.74
N ASN A 139 10.52 -15.79 6.47
CA ASN A 139 11.54 -14.96 7.12
C ASN A 139 10.97 -13.82 7.97
N LEU A 140 9.66 -13.81 8.24
CA LEU A 140 9.01 -12.78 9.04
C LEU A 140 9.45 -12.80 10.52
N SER A 141 9.43 -11.64 11.16
CA SER A 141 9.61 -11.46 12.60
C SER A 141 8.59 -10.45 13.15
N SER A 142 8.44 -10.35 14.48
CA SER A 142 7.54 -9.37 15.11
C SER A 142 7.94 -7.90 14.86
N ARG A 143 9.19 -7.66 14.46
CA ARG A 143 9.73 -6.33 14.14
C ARG A 143 9.82 -6.06 12.64
N SER A 144 9.38 -6.99 11.80
CA SER A 144 9.39 -6.79 10.36
C SER A 144 8.33 -5.76 9.91
N LEU A 145 8.61 -5.06 8.83
CA LEU A 145 7.66 -4.27 8.05
C LEU A 145 7.47 -4.92 6.69
N LEU A 146 6.24 -5.28 6.35
CA LEU A 146 5.89 -5.94 5.10
C LEU A 146 5.04 -5.03 4.22
N LEU A 147 5.46 -4.87 2.96
CA LEU A 147 4.73 -4.15 1.92
C LEU A 147 4.35 -5.13 0.80
N LEU A 148 3.05 -5.36 0.62
CA LEU A 148 2.51 -6.20 -0.46
C LEU A 148 1.69 -5.31 -1.39
N ASP A 149 1.99 -5.34 -2.70
CA ASP A 149 1.26 -4.58 -3.72
C ASP A 149 0.77 -5.53 -4.81
N GLU A 150 -0.55 -5.68 -4.91
CA GLU A 150 -1.25 -6.45 -5.94
C GLU A 150 -0.83 -7.93 -6.06
N ILE A 151 -0.61 -8.61 -4.93
CA ILE A 151 -0.40 -10.07 -4.89
C ILE A 151 -1.58 -10.83 -5.50
N GLY A 152 -1.30 -11.87 -6.29
CA GLY A 152 -2.30 -12.79 -6.83
C GLY A 152 -2.86 -12.36 -8.19
N ARG A 153 -2.40 -11.23 -8.74
CA ARG A 153 -2.92 -10.68 -10.00
C ARG A 153 -2.56 -11.52 -11.24
N GLY A 154 -1.52 -12.35 -11.16
CA GLY A 154 -1.04 -13.20 -12.27
C GLY A 154 -1.81 -14.50 -12.51
N THR A 155 -2.91 -14.75 -11.79
CA THR A 155 -3.71 -15.99 -11.87
C THR A 155 -5.22 -15.69 -11.99
N SER A 156 -6.05 -16.73 -11.95
CA SER A 156 -7.51 -16.58 -11.94
C SER A 156 -7.96 -15.72 -10.75
N THR A 157 -9.02 -14.92 -10.93
CA THR A 157 -9.47 -13.96 -9.90
C THR A 157 -9.73 -14.64 -8.55
N TYR A 158 -10.40 -15.80 -8.55
CA TYR A 158 -10.72 -16.52 -7.32
C TYR A 158 -9.50 -17.17 -6.67
N ASP A 159 -8.55 -17.70 -7.47
CA ASP A 159 -7.29 -18.20 -6.91
C ASP A 159 -6.48 -17.05 -6.28
N GLY A 160 -6.43 -15.90 -6.97
CA GLY A 160 -5.73 -14.70 -6.50
C GLY A 160 -6.31 -14.18 -5.18
N ILE A 161 -7.64 -14.06 -5.10
CA ILE A 161 -8.34 -13.69 -3.85
C ILE A 161 -8.05 -14.70 -2.74
N SER A 162 -8.15 -16.00 -3.04
CA SER A 162 -7.97 -17.07 -2.05
C SER A 162 -6.56 -17.07 -1.48
N ILE A 163 -5.54 -16.91 -2.32
CA ILE A 163 -4.14 -16.82 -1.91
C ILE A 163 -3.90 -15.56 -1.07
N ALA A 164 -4.36 -14.40 -1.54
CA ALA A 164 -4.21 -13.14 -0.83
C ALA A 164 -4.87 -13.19 0.57
N TRP A 165 -6.07 -13.75 0.65
CA TRP A 165 -6.78 -13.97 1.91
C TRP A 165 -6.00 -14.89 2.85
N ALA A 166 -5.57 -16.06 2.36
CA ALA A 166 -4.80 -17.01 3.15
C ALA A 166 -3.47 -16.42 3.65
N MET A 167 -2.82 -15.56 2.87
CA MET A 167 -1.62 -14.85 3.29
C MET A 167 -1.91 -13.87 4.43
N VAL A 168 -2.96 -13.06 4.33
CA VAL A 168 -3.35 -12.12 5.39
C VAL A 168 -3.71 -12.87 6.67
N GLU A 169 -4.49 -13.95 6.56
CA GLU A 169 -4.84 -14.82 7.68
C GLU A 169 -3.59 -15.42 8.33
N TYR A 170 -2.67 -15.98 7.53
CA TYR A 170 -1.40 -16.52 8.03
C TYR A 170 -0.58 -15.46 8.78
N ILE A 171 -0.45 -14.24 8.24
CA ILE A 171 0.29 -13.15 8.88
C ILE A 171 -0.41 -12.69 10.17
N HIS A 172 -1.74 -12.66 10.19
CA HIS A 172 -2.51 -12.28 11.36
C HIS A 172 -2.39 -13.31 12.47
N GLU A 173 -2.57 -14.60 12.17
CA GLU A 173 -2.63 -15.68 13.14
C GLU A 173 -1.25 -16.14 13.63
N GLN A 174 -0.16 -15.70 13.03
CA GLN A 174 1.20 -16.11 13.42
C GLN A 174 1.59 -15.58 14.81
N PRO A 175 1.63 -16.40 15.89
CA PRO A 175 1.84 -15.93 17.26
C PRO A 175 3.22 -15.31 17.51
N LYS A 176 4.25 -15.75 16.77
CA LYS A 176 5.65 -15.34 16.98
C LYS A 176 6.10 -14.18 16.10
N ALA A 177 5.35 -13.86 15.05
CA ALA A 177 5.75 -12.90 14.03
C ALA A 177 4.58 -12.02 13.60
N LYS A 178 4.05 -11.22 14.55
CA LYS A 178 3.06 -10.17 14.31
C LYS A 178 3.65 -9.03 13.48
N THR A 179 3.94 -9.31 12.21
CA THR A 179 4.56 -8.38 11.27
C THR A 179 3.58 -7.27 10.92
N LYS A 180 4.03 -6.01 10.98
CA LYS A 180 3.25 -4.87 10.51
C LYS A 180 3.19 -4.90 8.98
N THR A 181 1.99 -4.89 8.43
CA THR A 181 1.77 -5.15 7.00
C THR A 181 0.91 -4.08 6.36
N LEU A 182 1.41 -3.48 5.27
CA LEU A 182 0.63 -2.71 4.33
C LEU A 182 0.34 -3.58 3.10
N PHE A 183 -0.93 -3.91 2.89
CA PHE A 183 -1.37 -4.72 1.75
C PHE A 183 -2.22 -3.87 0.82
N ALA A 184 -1.64 -3.40 -0.28
CA ALA A 184 -2.37 -2.76 -1.36
C ALA A 184 -2.97 -3.81 -2.31
N THR A 185 -4.29 -3.76 -2.51
CA THR A 185 -5.01 -4.73 -3.33
C THR A 185 -6.09 -4.08 -4.18
N HIS A 186 -6.50 -4.79 -5.22
CA HIS A 186 -7.68 -4.49 -6.04
C HIS A 186 -8.87 -5.41 -5.70
N TYR A 187 -8.65 -6.44 -4.87
CA TYR A 187 -9.70 -7.33 -4.38
C TYR A 187 -10.48 -6.65 -3.27
N HIS A 188 -11.73 -6.30 -3.56
CA HIS A 188 -12.63 -5.66 -2.59
C HIS A 188 -13.14 -6.64 -1.54
N GLU A 189 -13.13 -7.94 -1.87
CA GLU A 189 -13.48 -9.06 -1.02
C GLU A 189 -12.62 -9.08 0.25
N LEU A 190 -11.34 -8.67 0.16
CA LEU A 190 -10.45 -8.59 1.33
C LEU A 190 -10.90 -7.54 2.36
N ASN A 191 -11.82 -6.62 2.02
CA ASN A 191 -12.39 -5.70 3.01
C ASN A 191 -13.16 -6.45 4.11
N GLU A 192 -13.74 -7.62 3.82
CA GLU A 192 -14.49 -8.41 4.80
C GLU A 192 -13.61 -8.93 5.94
N MET A 193 -12.28 -9.01 5.71
CA MET A 193 -11.32 -9.48 6.72
C MET A 193 -11.28 -8.60 7.97
N GLU A 194 -11.61 -7.31 7.88
CA GLU A 194 -11.66 -6.43 9.07
C GLU A 194 -12.72 -6.87 10.09
N ALA A 195 -13.81 -7.50 9.63
CA ALA A 195 -14.87 -8.01 10.51
C ALA A 195 -14.43 -9.30 11.24
N SER A 196 -13.62 -10.12 10.59
CA SER A 196 -13.18 -11.43 11.11
C SER A 196 -11.88 -11.36 11.91
N PHE A 197 -11.00 -10.40 11.60
CA PHE A 197 -9.65 -10.32 12.16
C PHE A 197 -9.41 -9.01 12.92
N SER A 198 -9.32 -9.12 14.24
CA SER A 198 -9.27 -7.97 15.17
C SER A 198 -8.13 -6.97 14.92
N ARG A 199 -7.03 -7.36 14.27
CA ARG A 199 -5.88 -6.49 13.97
C ARG A 199 -5.82 -6.02 12.51
N VAL A 200 -6.80 -6.40 11.70
CA VAL A 200 -6.95 -5.96 10.31
C VAL A 200 -7.80 -4.70 10.26
N ARG A 201 -7.40 -3.73 9.43
CA ARG A 201 -8.03 -2.42 9.32
C ARG A 201 -8.09 -1.99 7.86
N ASN A 202 -9.28 -1.68 7.35
CA ASN A 202 -9.41 -1.25 5.97
C ASN A 202 -9.15 0.24 5.82
N PHE A 203 -8.42 0.59 4.78
CA PHE A 203 -8.21 1.96 4.36
C PHE A 203 -8.38 2.05 2.85
N ASN A 204 -8.75 3.24 2.38
CA ASN A 204 -8.79 3.57 0.96
C ASN A 204 -8.08 4.88 0.68
N VAL A 205 -7.64 5.05 -0.57
CA VAL A 205 -7.16 6.35 -1.04
C VAL A 205 -8.31 7.12 -1.66
N SER A 206 -8.63 8.26 -1.06
CA SER A 206 -9.82 9.02 -1.40
C SER A 206 -9.78 9.64 -2.81
N ILE A 207 -10.98 9.68 -3.39
CA ILE A 207 -11.26 10.17 -4.73
C ILE A 207 -12.39 11.18 -4.62
N LYS A 208 -12.36 12.21 -5.46
CA LYS A 208 -13.48 13.15 -5.62
C LYS A 208 -13.92 13.16 -7.07
N GLU A 209 -15.20 12.93 -7.30
CA GLU A 209 -15.81 13.11 -8.62
C GLU A 209 -16.35 14.53 -8.74
N LEU A 210 -16.06 15.18 -9.86
CA LEU A 210 -16.50 16.54 -10.15
C LEU A 210 -16.80 16.65 -11.64
N GLU A 211 -18.08 16.83 -12.00
CA GLU A 211 -18.53 17.12 -13.38
C GLU A 211 -17.86 16.25 -14.46
N ASN A 212 -17.91 14.92 -14.31
CA ASN A 212 -17.24 13.91 -15.18
C ASN A 212 -15.70 13.84 -15.13
N LYS A 213 -15.06 14.49 -14.16
CA LYS A 213 -13.63 14.31 -13.87
C LYS A 213 -13.44 13.62 -12.52
N ILE A 214 -12.55 12.63 -12.49
CA ILE A 214 -12.06 12.04 -11.26
C ILE A 214 -10.81 12.80 -10.81
N ILE A 215 -10.85 13.34 -9.61
CA ILE A 215 -9.70 13.96 -8.94
C ILE A 215 -9.24 12.99 -7.85
N PHE A 216 -8.03 12.45 -8.02
CA PHE A 216 -7.39 11.65 -6.99
C PHE A 216 -6.89 12.59 -5.89
N LEU A 217 -7.56 12.58 -4.73
CA LEU A 217 -7.14 13.40 -3.59
C LEU A 217 -5.86 12.86 -2.95
N ARG A 218 -5.47 11.60 -3.26
CA ARG A 218 -4.25 10.94 -2.76
C ARG A 218 -4.16 10.93 -1.23
N LYS A 219 -5.30 11.11 -0.53
CA LYS A 219 -5.40 11.14 0.93
C LYS A 219 -5.95 9.81 1.44
N LEU A 220 -5.22 9.18 2.35
CA LEU A 220 -5.61 7.96 3.04
C LEU A 220 -6.82 8.24 3.96
N LYS A 221 -7.85 7.39 3.85
CA LYS A 221 -9.06 7.43 4.68
C LYS A 221 -9.40 6.05 5.20
N ARG A 222 -10.03 5.99 6.37
CA ARG A 222 -10.49 4.74 6.96
C ARG A 222 -11.71 4.17 6.19
N GLY A 223 -11.79 2.84 6.11
CA GLY A 223 -12.83 2.09 5.41
C GLY A 223 -12.35 1.49 4.09
N GLY A 224 -13.03 0.46 3.61
CA GLY A 224 -12.81 -0.09 2.27
C GLY A 224 -13.46 0.75 1.18
N SER A 225 -13.00 0.63 -0.07
CA SER A 225 -13.77 1.09 -1.23
C SER A 225 -14.65 -0.05 -1.76
N GLU A 226 -15.91 0.22 -2.07
CA GLU A 226 -16.85 -0.79 -2.62
C GLU A 226 -16.93 -0.80 -4.15
N HIS A 227 -16.42 0.23 -4.85
CA HIS A 227 -16.62 0.37 -6.29
C HIS A 227 -15.33 0.39 -7.10
N SER A 228 -15.35 -0.38 -8.18
CA SER A 228 -14.36 -0.35 -9.25
C SER A 228 -14.56 0.91 -10.11
N PHE A 229 -13.56 1.78 -10.14
CA PHE A 229 -13.56 2.98 -10.97
C PHE A 229 -13.06 2.72 -12.41
N GLY A 230 -12.85 1.46 -12.80
CA GLY A 230 -12.20 1.11 -14.08
C GLY A 230 -12.93 1.68 -15.31
N ILE A 231 -14.26 1.54 -15.37
CA ILE A 231 -15.06 2.05 -16.48
C ILE A 231 -15.07 3.59 -16.51
N HIS A 232 -15.03 4.23 -15.35
CA HIS A 232 -14.94 5.68 -15.26
C HIS A 232 -13.58 6.19 -15.75
N VAL A 233 -12.48 5.52 -15.40
CA VAL A 233 -11.15 5.81 -15.94
C VAL A 233 -11.11 5.63 -17.46
N ALA A 234 -11.74 4.59 -17.99
CA ALA A 234 -11.87 4.37 -19.44
C ALA A 234 -12.61 5.53 -20.13
N ARG A 235 -13.70 6.04 -19.53
CA ARG A 235 -14.42 7.23 -20.02
C ARG A 235 -13.51 8.46 -20.08
N MET A 236 -12.71 8.70 -19.04
CA MET A 236 -11.77 9.83 -19.00
C MET A 236 -10.63 9.69 -20.03
N ALA A 237 -10.18 8.47 -20.30
CA ALA A 237 -9.18 8.18 -21.31
C ALA A 237 -9.68 8.43 -22.76
N GLY A 238 -10.95 8.84 -22.92
CA GLY A 238 -11.54 9.14 -24.22
C GLY A 238 -12.09 7.91 -24.94
N MET A 239 -12.36 6.81 -24.23
CA MET A 239 -12.97 5.62 -24.85
C MET A 239 -14.33 5.97 -25.47
N PRO A 240 -14.68 5.37 -26.63
CA PRO A 240 -15.94 5.64 -27.30
C PRO A 240 -17.14 5.44 -26.37
N LYS A 241 -18.12 6.35 -26.42
CA LYS A 241 -19.31 6.31 -25.55
C LYS A 241 -20.06 4.98 -25.66
N SER A 242 -20.11 4.38 -26.85
CA SER A 242 -20.72 3.07 -27.08
C SER A 242 -20.04 1.95 -26.28
N VAL A 243 -18.69 1.95 -26.24
CA VAL A 243 -17.91 0.98 -25.46
C VAL A 243 -18.13 1.18 -23.96
N VAL A 244 -18.09 2.42 -23.48
CA VAL A 244 -18.33 2.74 -22.07
C VAL A 244 -19.75 2.36 -21.65
N SER A 245 -20.76 2.64 -22.48
CA SER A 245 -22.15 2.24 -22.21
C SER A 245 -22.27 0.72 -22.09
N ARG A 246 -21.73 0.00 -23.08
CA ARG A 246 -21.79 -1.47 -23.09
C ARG A 246 -21.04 -2.09 -21.91
N ALA A 247 -19.90 -1.52 -21.52
CA ALA A 247 -19.15 -1.98 -20.37
C ALA A 247 -19.96 -1.83 -19.06
N ASN A 248 -20.72 -0.74 -18.90
CA ASN A 248 -21.60 -0.56 -17.72
C ASN A 248 -22.74 -1.58 -17.69
N GLU A 249 -23.36 -1.87 -18.84
CA GLU A 249 -24.40 -2.91 -18.93
C GLU A 249 -23.85 -4.28 -18.51
N ILE A 250 -22.69 -4.66 -19.05
CA ILE A 250 -22.03 -5.94 -18.72
C ILE A 250 -21.64 -5.99 -17.24
N LEU A 251 -21.13 -4.89 -16.67
CA LEU A 251 -20.79 -4.85 -15.24
C LEU A 251 -22.02 -5.10 -14.36
N LEU A 252 -23.15 -4.46 -14.67
CA LEU A 252 -24.40 -4.67 -13.93
C LEU A 252 -24.89 -6.13 -14.04
N GLU A 253 -24.79 -6.74 -15.22
CA GLU A 253 -25.13 -8.16 -15.41
C GLU A 253 -24.23 -9.08 -14.55
N LEU A 254 -22.92 -8.81 -14.52
CA LEU A 254 -21.96 -9.58 -13.73
C LEU A 254 -22.23 -9.43 -12.23
N GLU A 255 -22.39 -8.21 -11.73
CA GLU A 255 -22.68 -7.93 -10.31
C GLU A 255 -23.96 -8.64 -9.85
N GLN A 256 -25.03 -8.61 -10.66
CA GLN A 256 -26.28 -9.32 -10.34
C GLN A 256 -26.11 -10.84 -10.32
N SER A 257 -25.29 -11.38 -11.21
CA SER A 257 -25.00 -12.82 -11.25
C SER A 257 -24.21 -13.28 -10.02
N HIS A 258 -23.28 -12.45 -9.54
CA HIS A 258 -22.50 -12.72 -8.33
C HIS A 258 -23.36 -12.69 -7.07
N VAL A 259 -24.23 -11.70 -6.90
CA VAL A 259 -25.15 -11.61 -5.75
C VAL A 259 -26.10 -12.81 -5.67
N LYS A 260 -26.58 -13.30 -6.83
CA LYS A 260 -27.43 -14.50 -6.86
C LYS A 260 -26.71 -15.75 -6.38
N ASN A 261 -25.44 -15.94 -6.77
CA ASN A 261 -24.67 -17.13 -6.39
C ASN A 261 -24.22 -17.12 -4.92
N SER A 262 -23.99 -15.94 -4.33
CA SER A 262 -23.64 -15.83 -2.89
C SER A 262 -24.83 -15.98 -1.95
N LEU A 263 -26.07 -15.77 -2.42
CA LEU A 263 -27.30 -16.01 -1.66
C LEU A 263 -27.81 -17.47 -1.74
N THR A 264 -27.27 -18.28 -2.65
CA THR A 264 -27.68 -19.68 -2.88
C THR A 264 -26.75 -20.73 -2.26
N ASN A 265 -25.71 -20.33 -1.52
CA ASN A 265 -24.82 -21.22 -0.77
C ASN A 265 -24.93 -20.98 0.73
#